data_AF-A0A382U8D9-F1
#
_entry.id   AF-A0A382U8D9-F1
#
_cell.length_a   1.000
_cell.length_b   1.000
_cell.length_c   1.000
_cell.angle_alpha   90.00
_cell.angle_beta   90.00
_cell.angle_gamma   90.00
#
_symmetry.space_group_name_H-M   'P 1'
#
loop_
_entity.id
_entity.type
_entity.pdbx_description
1 polymer ?
#
loop_
_entity_poly.entity_id
_entity_poly.type
_entity_poly.pdbx_seq_one_letter_code
_entity_poly.pdbx_strand_id
1 'polypeptide(L)'
;SRFLLPSDREGLAELFYNIENDIATKVWIEDFSRLSGEISEFDKLQIWCQTKDLEVYEGLRGNQQYRPNDGIASVITLMMSQIGSQMKKDEIKKSIQTKIDKFNDGYHMLGEPSFGYKLVDKRLVIEPSEAKWVKKIFQWYVDGKSIAEIRDEMVLSRMKTKRNGKNGWSKANIHIILNNEHYIGKTTYTDKTKDRSRDKRLGQYIPIAETDRWVIHTKELPNIRIVSDELFTKVQKKLKPNKLRPTKKEYLLHSKIVCECGKDWVGRWYHKYDKPFYFCINSEHKYYRKDGERM
;
A
#
# COMPACT_ATOMS: atom_id res chain seq x y z
N SER A 1 -20.15 -2.87 9.53
CA SER A 1 -20.11 -1.67 8.67
C SER A 1 -18.76 -1.57 7.98
N ARG A 2 -18.63 -2.11 6.75
CA ARG A 2 -17.44 -1.90 5.92
C ARG A 2 -17.67 -0.63 5.10
N PHE A 3 -16.82 0.37 5.29
CA PHE A 3 -16.86 1.61 4.52
C PHE A 3 -16.34 1.37 3.09
N LEU A 4 -17.13 1.76 2.09
CA LEU A 4 -16.74 1.79 0.67
C LEU A 4 -16.29 3.21 0.31
N LEU A 5 -15.22 3.34 -0.50
CA LEU A 5 -14.70 4.62 -0.98
C LEU A 5 -15.70 5.30 -1.94
N PRO A 6 -15.61 6.62 -2.23
CA PRO A 6 -16.55 7.32 -3.11
C PRO A 6 -16.62 6.74 -4.53
N SER A 7 -15.49 6.24 -5.07
CA SER A 7 -15.44 5.51 -6.34
C SER A 7 -15.94 4.05 -6.27
N ASP A 8 -16.20 3.55 -5.06
CA ASP A 8 -16.80 2.23 -4.82
C ASP A 8 -18.32 2.37 -4.49
N ARG A 9 -18.93 3.55 -4.72
CA ARG A 9 -20.38 3.81 -4.58
C ARG A 9 -21.08 3.81 -5.95
N GLU A 10 -21.04 2.68 -6.66
CA GLU A 10 -21.68 2.53 -7.97
C GLU A 10 -23.14 3.06 -7.96
N GLY A 11 -23.91 2.73 -6.92
CA GLY A 11 -25.30 3.19 -6.80
C GLY A 11 -25.49 4.71 -6.59
N LEU A 12 -24.49 5.43 -6.05
CA LEU A 12 -24.56 6.90 -5.93
C LEU A 12 -24.26 7.56 -7.28
N ALA A 13 -23.24 7.07 -7.99
CA ALA A 13 -22.90 7.57 -9.31
C ALA A 13 -24.04 7.33 -10.31
N GLU A 14 -24.67 6.14 -10.25
CA GLU A 14 -25.84 5.78 -11.04
C GLU A 14 -27.04 6.69 -10.71
N LEU A 15 -27.30 6.96 -9.42
CA LEU A 15 -28.36 7.87 -9.01
C LEU A 15 -28.15 9.28 -9.60
N PHE A 16 -26.94 9.83 -9.50
CA PHE A 16 -26.63 11.16 -10.03
C PHE A 16 -26.73 11.20 -11.55
N TYR A 17 -26.30 10.16 -12.26
CA TYR A 17 -26.49 10.03 -13.70
C TYR A 17 -27.98 9.99 -14.08
N ASN A 18 -28.80 9.25 -13.33
CA ASN A 18 -30.24 9.16 -13.60
C ASN A 18 -30.96 10.49 -13.37
N ILE A 19 -30.56 11.27 -12.36
CA ILE A 19 -31.09 12.62 -12.12
C ILE A 19 -30.62 13.59 -13.22
N GLU A 20 -29.35 13.51 -13.61
CA GLU A 20 -28.77 14.37 -14.65
C GLU A 20 -29.46 14.18 -16.01
N ASN A 21 -29.88 12.95 -16.33
CA ASN A 21 -30.62 12.60 -17.56
C ASN A 21 -32.16 12.62 -17.40
N ASP A 22 -32.69 13.18 -16.30
CA ASP A 22 -34.14 13.29 -16.04
C ASP A 22 -34.90 11.94 -16.00
N ILE A 23 -34.16 10.84 -15.77
CA ILE A 23 -34.71 9.49 -15.58
C ILE A 23 -35.31 9.37 -14.17
N ALA A 24 -34.70 10.03 -13.19
CA ALA A 24 -35.15 10.06 -11.80
C ALA A 24 -35.57 11.49 -11.39
N THR A 25 -36.87 11.66 -11.14
CA THR A 25 -37.48 12.93 -10.68
C THR A 25 -37.81 12.93 -9.18
N LYS A 26 -37.78 11.76 -8.53
CA LYS A 26 -38.03 11.61 -7.10
C LYS A 26 -36.94 10.80 -6.44
N VAL A 27 -36.35 11.34 -5.38
CA VAL A 27 -35.22 10.73 -4.67
C VAL A 27 -35.53 10.66 -3.20
N TRP A 28 -35.42 9.47 -2.63
CA TRP A 28 -35.57 9.25 -1.19
C TRP A 28 -34.22 8.96 -0.57
N ILE A 29 -33.92 9.64 0.53
CA ILE A 29 -32.61 9.64 1.16
C ILE A 29 -32.85 9.42 2.64
N GLU A 30 -32.19 8.41 3.22
CA GLU A 30 -32.34 8.10 4.64
C GLU A 30 -31.96 9.31 5.52
N ASP A 31 -30.80 9.91 5.23
CA ASP A 31 -30.23 11.06 5.94
C ASP A 31 -29.28 11.80 4.98
N PHE A 32 -29.33 13.15 4.94
CA PHE A 32 -28.38 13.94 4.14
C PHE A 32 -26.92 13.70 4.55
N SER A 33 -26.68 13.27 5.80
CA SER A 33 -25.35 12.85 6.24
C SER A 33 -24.81 11.63 5.47
N ARG A 34 -25.65 10.85 4.77
CA ARG A 34 -25.22 9.72 3.90
C ARG A 34 -24.69 10.19 2.54
N LEU A 35 -25.16 11.33 2.04
CA LEU A 35 -24.69 12.00 0.81
C LEU A 35 -23.38 12.75 1.01
N SER A 36 -22.89 12.87 2.25
CA SER A 36 -21.73 13.69 2.64
C SER A 36 -20.36 13.20 2.14
N GLY A 37 -20.29 12.57 0.96
CA GLY A 37 -19.04 12.19 0.32
C GLY A 37 -18.19 13.42 0.03
N GLU A 38 -18.75 14.41 -0.66
CA GLU A 38 -18.10 15.68 -1.02
C GLU A 38 -19.12 16.84 -1.07
N ILE A 39 -18.68 18.06 -0.72
CA ILE A 39 -19.52 19.29 -0.71
C ILE A 39 -20.19 19.51 -2.09
N SER A 40 -19.48 19.15 -3.15
CA SER A 40 -19.92 19.25 -4.55
C SER A 40 -21.13 18.38 -4.90
N GLU A 41 -21.34 17.24 -4.23
CA GLU A 41 -22.47 16.34 -4.49
C GLU A 41 -23.78 16.94 -3.95
N PHE A 42 -23.70 17.65 -2.83
CA PHE A 42 -24.84 18.34 -2.24
C PHE A 42 -25.24 19.58 -3.05
N ASP A 43 -24.26 20.38 -3.49
CA ASP A 43 -24.52 21.57 -4.32
C ASP A 43 -25.26 21.20 -5.61
N LYS A 44 -24.89 20.06 -6.23
CA LYS A 44 -25.59 19.53 -7.42
C LYS A 44 -27.06 19.22 -7.14
N LEU A 45 -27.36 18.53 -6.04
CA LEU A 45 -28.73 18.21 -5.67
C LEU A 45 -29.56 19.48 -5.41
N GLN A 46 -28.96 20.49 -4.77
CA GLN A 46 -29.64 21.76 -4.53
C GLN A 46 -29.94 22.50 -5.85
N ILE A 47 -28.97 22.56 -6.76
CA ILE A 47 -29.15 23.15 -8.10
C ILE A 47 -30.24 22.38 -8.86
N TRP A 48 -30.24 21.05 -8.83
CA TRP A 48 -31.25 20.25 -9.54
C TRP A 48 -32.64 20.38 -8.93
N CYS A 49 -32.79 20.53 -7.62
CA CYS A 49 -34.09 20.84 -7.01
C CYS A 49 -34.66 22.21 -7.44
N GLN A 50 -33.81 23.13 -7.92
CA GLN A 50 -34.21 24.48 -8.36
C GLN A 50 -34.35 24.59 -9.88
N THR A 51 -33.54 23.84 -10.62
CA THR A 51 -33.44 23.90 -12.09
C THR A 51 -34.18 22.77 -12.80
N LYS A 52 -34.44 21.65 -12.10
CA LYS A 52 -35.17 20.48 -12.58
C LYS A 52 -36.38 20.20 -11.69
N ASP A 53 -37.30 19.37 -12.18
CA ASP A 53 -38.45 18.87 -11.41
C ASP A 53 -38.04 17.71 -10.48
N LEU A 54 -37.06 17.97 -9.61
CA LEU A 54 -36.49 16.98 -8.70
C LEU A 54 -37.07 17.15 -7.29
N GLU A 55 -37.81 16.14 -6.82
CA GLU A 55 -38.29 16.07 -5.44
C GLU A 55 -37.38 15.18 -4.58
N VAL A 56 -36.80 15.75 -3.53
CA VAL A 56 -35.97 15.01 -2.57
C VAL A 56 -36.73 14.83 -1.24
N TYR A 57 -36.73 13.61 -0.70
CA TYR A 57 -37.38 13.27 0.57
C TYR A 57 -36.37 12.75 1.59
N GLU A 58 -36.42 13.25 2.82
CA GLU A 58 -35.54 12.80 3.92
C GLU A 58 -36.26 11.86 4.89
N GLY A 59 -35.77 10.63 5.00
CA GLY A 59 -36.36 9.56 5.79
C GLY A 59 -36.40 9.83 7.29
N LEU A 60 -35.25 10.13 7.88
CA LEU A 60 -35.13 10.33 9.34
C LEU A 60 -35.82 11.60 9.84
N ARG A 61 -36.20 12.53 8.95
CA ARG A 61 -37.02 13.71 9.26
C ARG A 61 -38.51 13.52 8.94
N GLY A 62 -38.99 12.27 8.99
CA GLY A 62 -40.41 11.96 8.82
C GLY A 62 -40.87 12.06 7.37
N ASN A 63 -40.01 11.72 6.40
CA ASN A 63 -40.29 11.75 4.96
C ASN A 63 -40.73 13.13 4.46
N GLN A 64 -40.23 14.21 5.06
CA GLN A 64 -40.54 15.55 4.60
C GLN A 64 -39.81 15.85 3.28
N GLN A 65 -40.51 16.54 2.38
CA GLN A 65 -39.92 17.04 1.13
C GLN A 65 -38.90 18.12 1.46
N TYR A 66 -37.67 17.94 0.99
CA TYR A 66 -36.62 18.94 1.08
C TYR A 66 -36.92 20.11 0.15
N ARG A 67 -36.99 21.33 0.70
CA ARG A 67 -37.25 22.56 -0.05
C ARG A 67 -36.05 23.51 0.10
N PRO A 68 -35.28 23.75 -0.99
CA PRO A 68 -34.10 24.62 -0.95
C PRO A 68 -34.35 26.08 -0.55
N ASN A 69 -35.60 26.56 -0.63
CA ASN A 69 -35.96 27.97 -0.41
C ASN A 69 -36.09 28.38 1.06
N ASP A 70 -36.07 27.44 2.02
CA ASP A 70 -36.01 27.80 3.43
C ASP A 70 -34.55 28.15 3.76
N GLY A 71 -34.18 29.43 3.62
CA GLY A 71 -32.79 29.90 3.76
C GLY A 71 -32.09 29.49 5.05
N ILE A 72 -32.83 29.22 6.13
CA ILE A 72 -32.31 28.70 7.39
C ILE A 72 -32.00 27.18 7.28
N ALA A 73 -32.84 26.41 6.59
CA ALA A 73 -32.65 24.97 6.42
C ALA A 73 -31.46 24.64 5.51
N SER A 74 -31.23 25.42 4.45
CA SER A 74 -30.06 25.25 3.57
C SER A 74 -28.76 25.60 4.29
N VAL A 75 -28.74 26.66 5.10
CA VAL A 75 -27.57 27.02 5.94
C VAL A 75 -27.28 25.97 7.00
N ILE A 76 -28.30 25.48 7.71
CA ILE A 76 -28.13 24.40 8.71
C ILE A 76 -27.59 23.13 8.04
N THR A 77 -28.10 22.77 6.86
CA THR A 77 -27.66 21.57 6.14
C THR A 77 -26.22 21.71 5.63
N LEU A 78 -25.82 22.88 5.14
CA LEU A 78 -24.44 23.18 4.76
C LEU A 78 -23.49 23.08 5.98
N MET A 79 -23.90 23.63 7.13
CA MET A 79 -23.15 23.50 8.38
C MET A 79 -23.04 22.03 8.82
N MET A 80 -24.11 21.24 8.75
CA MET A 80 -24.07 19.81 9.06
C MET A 80 -23.16 19.02 8.12
N SER A 81 -23.13 19.36 6.82
CA SER A 81 -22.21 18.77 5.84
C SER A 81 -20.75 19.11 6.16
N GLN A 82 -20.46 20.37 6.49
CA GLN A 82 -19.13 20.80 6.92
C GLN A 82 -18.70 20.11 8.21
N ILE A 83 -19.57 20.09 9.23
CA ILE A 83 -19.33 19.41 10.50
C ILE A 83 -19.09 17.91 10.26
N GLY A 84 -19.92 17.24 9.45
CA GLY A 84 -19.75 15.84 9.11
C GLY A 84 -18.43 15.56 8.37
N SER A 85 -18.03 16.42 7.43
CA SER A 85 -16.74 16.33 6.73
C SER A 85 -15.55 16.51 7.68
N GLN A 86 -15.63 17.48 8.60
CA GLN A 86 -14.59 17.70 9.62
C GLN A 86 -14.52 16.54 10.61
N MET A 87 -15.66 16.06 11.10
CA MET A 87 -15.73 14.90 11.99
C MET A 87 -15.08 13.66 11.35
N LYS A 88 -15.33 13.40 10.06
CA LYS A 88 -14.65 12.31 9.33
C LYS A 88 -13.14 12.49 9.29
N LYS A 89 -12.67 13.70 8.99
CA LYS A 89 -11.21 14.00 8.99
C LYS A 89 -10.61 13.76 10.37
N ASP A 90 -11.31 14.13 11.43
CA ASP A 90 -10.85 13.97 12.79
C ASP A 90 -10.90 12.51 13.26
N GLU A 91 -11.90 11.72 12.86
CA GLU A 91 -11.94 10.28 13.10
C GLU A 91 -10.77 9.56 12.40
N ILE A 92 -10.46 9.93 11.16
CA ILE A 92 -9.31 9.39 10.43
C ILE A 92 -8.02 9.74 11.18
N LYS A 93 -7.82 11.00 11.56
CA LYS A 93 -6.64 11.44 12.35
C LYS A 93 -6.53 10.67 13.66
N LYS A 94 -7.61 10.53 14.42
CA LYS A 94 -7.65 9.76 15.68
C LYS A 94 -7.30 8.30 15.46
N SER A 95 -7.81 7.68 14.40
CA SER A 95 -7.50 6.29 14.04
C SER A 95 -6.03 6.10 13.70
N ILE A 96 -5.42 7.04 12.97
CA ILE A 96 -3.99 7.04 12.65
C ILE A 96 -3.17 7.18 13.93
N GLN A 97 -3.49 8.18 14.75
CA GLN A 97 -2.79 8.41 16.02
C GLN A 97 -2.86 7.17 16.92
N THR A 98 -4.04 6.55 17.04
CA THR A 98 -4.22 5.31 17.80
C THR A 98 -3.31 4.17 17.31
N LYS A 99 -3.05 4.06 16.00
CA LYS A 99 -2.11 3.06 15.47
C LYS A 99 -0.67 3.42 15.80
N ILE A 100 -0.30 4.70 15.73
CA ILE A 100 1.03 5.19 16.10
C ILE A 100 1.28 4.94 17.59
N ASP A 101 0.31 5.25 18.45
CA ASP A 101 0.39 5.04 19.90
C ASP A 101 0.57 3.56 20.23
N LYS A 102 -0.24 2.67 19.64
CA LYS A 102 -0.07 1.22 19.79
C LYS A 102 1.32 0.75 19.32
N PHE A 103 1.86 1.35 18.26
CA PHE A 103 3.19 0.99 17.77
C PHE A 103 4.27 1.43 18.76
N ASN A 104 4.11 2.63 19.31
CA ASN A 104 4.92 3.14 20.40
C ASN A 104 4.78 2.31 21.68
N ASP A 105 3.65 1.64 21.91
CA ASP A 105 3.48 0.69 23.02
C ASP A 105 4.09 -0.70 22.76
N GLY A 106 4.73 -0.89 21.60
CA GLY A 106 5.39 -2.13 21.20
C GLY A 106 4.45 -3.20 20.61
N TYR A 107 3.24 -2.81 20.20
CA TYR A 107 2.34 -3.74 19.50
C TYR A 107 2.87 -4.07 18.11
N HIS A 108 2.66 -5.31 17.69
CA HIS A 108 2.94 -5.76 16.34
C HIS A 108 1.89 -5.20 15.37
N MET A 109 2.34 -4.40 14.41
CA MET A 109 1.46 -3.74 13.42
C MET A 109 1.26 -4.55 12.14
N LEU A 110 2.02 -5.64 11.96
CA LEU A 110 1.91 -6.51 10.80
C LEU A 110 0.98 -7.68 11.13
N GLY A 111 0.66 -8.49 10.12
CA GLY A 111 -0.22 -9.63 10.28
C GLY A 111 0.43 -10.76 11.08
N GLU A 112 0.76 -11.84 10.39
CA GLU A 112 1.36 -13.01 11.03
C GLU A 112 2.81 -12.72 11.45
N PRO A 113 3.24 -13.12 12.67
CA PRO A 113 4.59 -12.86 13.15
C PRO A 113 5.64 -13.55 12.27
N SER A 114 6.83 -12.95 12.22
CA SER A 114 7.96 -13.53 11.51
C SER A 114 8.42 -14.84 12.18
N PHE A 115 9.04 -15.74 11.41
CA PHE A 115 9.60 -16.99 11.93
C PHE A 115 10.60 -16.71 13.07
N GLY A 116 10.57 -17.47 14.16
CA GLY A 116 11.35 -17.16 15.36
C GLY A 116 10.57 -16.40 16.44
N TYR A 117 9.35 -15.94 16.12
CA TYR A 117 8.50 -15.21 17.05
C TYR A 117 7.09 -15.80 17.13
N LYS A 118 6.45 -15.62 18.28
CA LYS A 118 5.03 -15.81 18.51
C LYS A 118 4.39 -14.50 18.92
N LEU A 119 3.09 -14.40 18.68
CA LEU A 119 2.29 -13.25 19.08
C LEU A 119 1.64 -13.57 20.43
N VAL A 120 2.01 -12.84 21.48
CA VAL A 120 1.38 -12.92 22.82
C VAL A 120 0.91 -11.51 23.16
N ASP A 121 -0.37 -11.34 23.46
CA ASP A 121 -0.98 -10.03 23.73
C ASP A 121 -0.67 -8.97 22.65
N LYS A 122 -0.68 -9.41 21.38
CA LYS A 122 -0.33 -8.58 20.20
C LYS A 122 1.10 -8.04 20.19
N ARG A 123 2.00 -8.57 21.04
CA ARG A 123 3.43 -8.26 21.06
C ARG A 123 4.23 -9.44 20.53
N LEU A 124 5.38 -9.13 19.93
CA LEU A 124 6.32 -10.14 19.47
C LEU A 124 7.08 -10.70 20.67
N VAL A 125 7.01 -12.02 20.85
CA VAL A 125 7.77 -12.76 21.86
C VAL A 125 8.62 -13.80 21.14
N ILE A 126 9.88 -13.94 21.55
CA ILE A 126 10.81 -14.91 20.97
C ILE A 126 10.29 -16.32 21.24
N GLU A 127 10.24 -17.15 20.20
CA GLU A 127 9.93 -18.57 20.30
C GLU A 127 11.24 -19.36 20.22
N PRO A 128 11.78 -19.89 21.33
CA PRO A 128 13.14 -20.44 21.39
C PRO A 128 13.40 -21.56 20.37
N SER A 129 12.38 -22.38 20.11
CA SER A 129 12.45 -23.51 19.16
C SER A 129 12.74 -23.05 17.73
N GLU A 130 12.11 -21.96 17.29
CA GLU A 130 12.32 -21.36 15.97
C GLU A 130 13.51 -20.40 15.94
N ALA A 131 13.74 -19.64 17.02
CA ALA A 131 14.80 -18.64 17.12
C ALA A 131 16.21 -19.24 16.96
N LYS A 132 16.43 -20.48 17.43
CA LYS A 132 17.67 -21.23 17.20
C LYS A 132 17.98 -21.39 15.71
N TRP A 133 16.96 -21.65 14.89
CA TRP A 133 17.12 -21.81 13.45
C TRP A 133 17.37 -20.49 12.76
N VAL A 134 16.75 -19.39 13.22
CA VAL A 134 17.07 -18.05 12.72
C VAL A 134 18.56 -17.76 12.89
N LYS A 135 19.12 -17.97 14.10
CA LYS A 135 20.57 -17.79 14.34
C LYS A 135 21.42 -18.64 13.41
N LYS A 136 21.05 -19.91 13.21
CA LYS A 136 21.74 -20.82 12.27
C LYS A 136 21.69 -20.33 10.83
N ILE A 137 20.54 -19.85 10.35
CA ILE A 137 20.37 -19.32 8.99
C ILE A 137 21.32 -18.15 8.74
N PHE A 138 21.41 -17.21 9.69
CA PHE A 138 22.34 -16.07 9.59
C PHE A 138 23.79 -16.56 9.59
N GLN A 139 24.14 -17.51 10.47
CA GLN A 139 25.50 -18.05 10.53
C GLN A 139 25.88 -18.78 9.24
N TRP A 140 25.05 -19.70 8.74
CA TRP A 140 25.29 -20.43 7.50
C TRP A 140 25.51 -19.51 6.29
N TYR A 141 24.77 -18.41 6.22
CA TYR A 141 24.97 -17.44 5.14
C TYR A 141 26.30 -16.71 5.27
N VAL A 142 26.71 -16.36 6.49
CA VAL A 142 28.04 -15.79 6.75
C VAL A 142 29.14 -16.80 6.45
N ASP A 143 28.93 -18.08 6.72
CA ASP A 143 29.87 -19.17 6.43
C ASP A 143 29.98 -19.46 4.92
N GLY A 144 29.09 -18.90 4.09
CA GLY A 144 29.17 -18.97 2.63
C GLY A 144 28.15 -19.91 1.97
N LYS A 145 27.24 -20.54 2.73
CA LYS A 145 26.13 -21.28 2.12
C LYS A 145 25.21 -20.34 1.34
N SER A 146 24.84 -20.78 0.14
CA SER A 146 23.87 -20.08 -0.69
C SER A 146 22.46 -20.15 -0.10
N ILE A 147 21.59 -19.22 -0.51
CA ILE A 147 20.17 -19.20 -0.13
C ILE A 147 19.47 -20.53 -0.50
N ALA A 148 19.90 -21.18 -1.58
CA ALA A 148 19.34 -22.46 -2.02
C ALA A 148 19.75 -23.60 -1.07
N GLU A 149 21.03 -23.68 -0.71
CA GLU A 149 21.54 -24.69 0.22
C GLU A 149 20.92 -24.50 1.61
N ILE A 150 20.83 -23.27 2.10
CA ILE A 150 20.18 -22.97 3.39
C ILE A 150 18.71 -23.43 3.38
N ARG A 151 17.99 -23.19 2.27
CA ARG A 151 16.62 -23.71 2.11
C ARG A 151 16.60 -25.23 2.21
N ASP A 152 17.50 -25.92 1.53
CA ASP A 152 17.53 -27.39 1.51
C ASP A 152 17.82 -27.98 2.90
N GLU A 153 18.75 -27.37 3.65
CA GLU A 153 19.00 -27.69 5.05
C GLU A 153 17.75 -27.50 5.92
N MET A 154 17.01 -26.42 5.70
CA MET A 154 15.76 -26.16 6.43
C MET A 154 14.66 -27.16 6.07
N VAL A 155 14.58 -27.63 4.82
CA VAL A 155 13.66 -28.70 4.42
C VAL A 155 14.05 -30.02 5.10
N LEU A 156 15.34 -30.36 5.12
CA LEU A 156 15.88 -31.57 5.78
C LEU A 156 15.62 -31.56 7.29
N SER A 157 15.67 -30.39 7.92
CA SER A 157 15.37 -30.23 9.35
C SER A 157 13.91 -30.53 9.73
N ARG A 158 13.01 -30.72 8.74
CA ARG A 158 11.55 -30.91 8.90
C ARG A 158 10.82 -29.77 9.61
N MET A 159 11.48 -28.65 9.84
CA MET A 159 10.86 -27.44 10.39
C MET A 159 9.93 -26.82 9.35
N LYS A 160 8.68 -26.56 9.73
CA LYS A 160 7.70 -25.91 8.87
C LYS A 160 7.66 -24.40 9.15
N THR A 161 7.39 -23.62 8.10
CA THR A 161 7.06 -22.20 8.27
C THR A 161 5.59 -22.04 8.61
N LYS A 162 5.25 -21.05 9.44
CA LYS A 162 3.85 -20.73 9.80
C LYS A 162 3.01 -20.37 8.56
N ARG A 163 3.59 -19.53 7.69
CA ARG A 163 2.91 -18.94 6.53
C ARG A 163 2.72 -19.88 5.33
N ASN A 164 3.62 -20.87 5.14
CA ASN A 164 3.65 -21.75 3.96
C ASN A 164 3.59 -23.24 4.34
N GLY A 165 2.86 -23.59 5.41
CA GLY A 165 2.82 -24.94 5.99
C GLY A 165 2.51 -26.10 5.03
N LYS A 166 1.90 -25.84 3.86
CA LYS A 166 1.67 -26.84 2.79
C LYS A 166 2.82 -26.98 1.78
N ASN A 167 3.56 -25.92 1.48
CA ASN A 167 4.56 -25.89 0.38
C ASN A 167 6.02 -25.85 0.87
N GLY A 168 6.26 -25.83 2.19
CA GLY A 168 7.61 -25.90 2.77
C GLY A 168 8.42 -24.60 2.65
N TRP A 169 9.75 -24.74 2.69
CA TRP A 169 10.69 -23.61 2.60
C TRP A 169 10.96 -23.21 1.15
N SER A 170 10.75 -21.94 0.83
CA SER A 170 11.14 -21.35 -0.45
C SER A 170 12.40 -20.48 -0.31
N LYS A 171 13.08 -20.21 -1.43
CA LYS A 171 14.20 -19.25 -1.46
C LYS A 171 13.77 -17.85 -1.01
N ALA A 172 12.54 -17.45 -1.32
CA ALA A 172 11.96 -16.18 -0.89
C ALA A 172 11.82 -16.11 0.63
N ASN A 173 11.43 -17.20 1.29
CA ASN A 173 11.33 -17.24 2.76
C ASN A 173 12.68 -16.94 3.42
N ILE A 174 13.75 -17.59 2.96
CA ILE A 174 15.12 -17.35 3.49
C ILE A 174 15.56 -15.91 3.22
N HIS A 175 15.29 -15.38 2.03
CA HIS A 175 15.61 -14.00 1.69
C HIS A 175 14.86 -12.98 2.57
N ILE A 176 13.57 -13.25 2.87
CA ILE A 176 12.79 -12.43 3.80
C ILE A 176 13.40 -12.47 5.20
N ILE A 177 13.83 -13.65 5.68
CA ILE A 177 14.46 -13.79 7.00
C ILE A 177 15.75 -12.99 7.10
N LEU A 178 16.64 -13.11 6.11
CA LEU A 178 17.95 -12.44 6.15
C LEU A 178 17.84 -10.91 6.09
N ASN A 179 16.75 -10.36 5.54
CA ASN A 179 16.49 -8.92 5.43
C ASN A 179 15.62 -8.34 6.55
N ASN A 180 15.04 -9.17 7.41
CA ASN A 180 14.08 -8.68 8.39
C ASN A 180 14.79 -8.06 9.60
N GLU A 181 14.60 -6.75 9.77
CA GLU A 181 15.20 -5.98 10.86
C GLU A 181 14.61 -6.31 12.24
N HIS A 182 13.49 -7.04 12.33
CA HIS A 182 12.97 -7.52 13.61
C HIS A 182 14.02 -8.33 14.38
N TYR A 183 14.89 -9.08 13.68
CA TYR A 183 15.90 -9.93 14.33
C TYR A 183 17.00 -9.15 15.06
N ILE A 184 17.23 -7.89 14.71
CA ILE A 184 18.13 -6.98 15.43
C ILE A 184 17.42 -6.12 16.48
N GLY A 185 16.10 -6.33 16.65
CA GLY A 185 15.29 -5.54 17.56
C GLY A 185 14.78 -4.23 16.96
N LYS A 186 14.71 -4.09 15.63
CA LYS A 186 14.14 -2.89 15.00
C LYS A 186 12.81 -3.23 14.36
N THR A 187 11.76 -2.48 14.70
CA THR A 187 10.44 -2.61 14.08
C THR A 187 10.08 -1.32 13.35
N THR A 188 9.35 -1.45 12.25
CA THR A 188 8.94 -0.33 11.43
C THR A 188 7.42 -0.37 11.19
N TYR A 189 6.81 0.81 11.23
CA TYR A 189 5.43 1.04 10.85
C TYR A 189 5.39 2.09 9.75
N THR A 190 4.78 1.75 8.63
CA THR A 190 4.64 2.65 7.48
C THR A 190 3.23 3.22 7.45
N ASP A 191 3.10 4.50 7.76
CA ASP A 191 1.86 5.24 7.60
C ASP A 191 1.69 5.69 6.14
N LYS A 192 0.76 5.06 5.44
CA LYS A 192 0.44 5.31 4.04
C LYS A 192 -0.75 6.26 3.84
N THR A 193 -1.19 6.97 4.88
CA THR A 193 -2.37 7.83 4.79
C THR A 193 -2.19 9.03 3.87
N LYS A 194 -0.95 9.50 3.69
CA LYS A 194 -0.59 10.55 2.73
C LYS A 194 -0.37 10.04 1.30
N ASP A 195 -0.34 8.72 1.10
CA ASP A 195 -0.05 8.12 -0.20
C ASP A 195 -1.22 8.29 -1.17
N ARG A 196 -1.15 9.34 -1.99
CA ARG A 196 -2.17 9.67 -3.00
C ARG A 196 -2.17 8.70 -4.19
N SER A 197 -1.15 7.84 -4.34
CA SER A 197 -1.07 6.87 -5.45
C SER A 197 -2.16 5.79 -5.40
N ARG A 198 -2.80 5.62 -4.23
CA ARG A 198 -3.91 4.68 -4.02
C ARG A 198 -5.30 5.32 -4.15
N ASP A 199 -5.39 6.62 -4.40
CA ASP A 199 -6.69 7.25 -4.62
C ASP A 199 -7.23 6.83 -5.99
N LYS A 200 -8.10 5.82 -5.99
CA LYS A 200 -8.75 5.29 -7.19
C LYS A 200 -9.52 6.37 -7.96
N ARG A 201 -9.92 7.47 -7.31
CA ARG A 201 -10.64 8.59 -7.96
C ARG A 201 -9.80 9.32 -8.99
N LEU A 202 -8.47 9.27 -8.88
CA LEU A 202 -7.59 10.09 -9.69
C LEU A 202 -7.29 9.51 -11.07
N GLY A 203 -7.68 8.26 -11.37
CA GLY A 203 -7.64 7.63 -12.71
C GLY A 203 -6.28 7.54 -13.40
N GLN A 204 -5.26 8.22 -12.87
CA GLN A 204 -3.91 8.36 -13.39
C GLN A 204 -2.90 8.19 -12.25
N TYR A 205 -1.78 7.56 -12.58
CA TYR A 205 -0.63 7.46 -11.68
C TYR A 205 0.05 8.82 -11.61
N ILE A 206 -0.30 9.63 -10.61
CA ILE A 206 0.35 10.91 -10.37
C ILE A 206 1.74 10.64 -9.76
N PRO A 207 2.84 11.21 -10.27
CA PRO A 207 4.12 11.14 -9.60
C PRO A 207 3.98 11.75 -8.19
N ILE A 208 4.24 10.92 -7.18
CA ILE A 208 4.07 11.29 -5.76
C ILE A 208 5.06 12.42 -5.45
N ALA A 209 4.56 13.61 -5.11
CA ALA A 209 5.39 14.69 -4.59
C ALA A 209 6.08 14.23 -3.30
N GLU A 210 7.31 14.69 -3.04
CA GLU A 210 8.09 14.23 -1.87
C GLU A 210 7.37 14.40 -0.53
N THR A 211 6.47 15.41 -0.45
CA THR A 211 5.63 15.75 0.70
C THR A 211 4.46 14.78 0.94
N ASP A 212 4.09 14.01 -0.08
CA ASP A 212 2.99 13.04 -0.07
C ASP A 212 3.51 11.59 0.12
N ARG A 213 4.79 11.43 0.44
CA ARG A 213 5.37 10.12 0.76
C ARG A 213 4.85 9.62 2.12
N TRP A 214 4.78 8.30 2.23
CA TRP A 214 4.45 7.63 3.49
C TRP A 214 5.45 7.99 4.59
N VAL A 215 4.96 8.09 5.82
CA VAL A 215 5.81 8.32 6.99
C VAL A 215 6.24 6.97 7.55
N ILE A 216 7.54 6.78 7.76
CA ILE A 216 8.07 5.56 8.38
C ILE A 216 8.40 5.87 9.84
N HIS A 217 7.73 5.17 10.75
CA HIS A 217 8.05 5.17 12.17
C HIS A 217 8.93 3.96 12.46
N THR A 218 10.11 4.19 13.04
CA THR A 218 11.04 3.12 13.43
C THR A 218 11.18 3.14 14.95
N LYS A 219 11.11 1.96 15.57
CA LYS A 219 11.30 1.80 17.01
C LYS A 219 12.27 0.65 17.30
N GLU A 220 13.16 0.89 18.25
CA GLU A 220 14.04 -0.15 18.79
C GLU A 220 13.36 -0.86 19.97
N LEU A 221 13.37 -2.19 19.92
CA LEU A 221 12.79 -3.14 20.86
C LEU A 221 13.88 -4.18 21.18
N PRO A 222 14.75 -3.92 22.17
CA PRO A 222 15.83 -4.85 22.52
C PRO A 222 15.34 -6.25 22.94
N ASN A 223 14.15 -6.32 23.53
CA ASN A 223 13.53 -7.54 24.04
C ASN A 223 13.18 -8.58 22.96
N ILE A 224 13.08 -8.17 21.69
CA ILE A 224 12.81 -9.10 20.58
C ILE A 224 14.08 -9.49 19.82
N ARG A 225 15.26 -8.98 20.21
CA ARG A 225 16.51 -9.24 19.48
C ARG A 225 16.89 -10.73 19.52
N ILE A 226 17.12 -11.32 18.35
CA ILE A 226 17.60 -12.70 18.17
C ILE A 226 19.06 -12.71 17.69
N VAL A 227 19.45 -11.77 16.84
CA VAL A 227 20.75 -11.70 16.16
C VAL A 227 21.48 -10.42 16.56
N SER A 228 22.81 -10.44 16.60
CA SER A 228 23.62 -9.24 16.84
C SER A 228 23.65 -8.31 15.62
N ASP A 229 23.78 -7.01 15.86
CA ASP A 229 23.87 -5.99 14.82
C ASP A 229 25.07 -6.22 13.88
N GLU A 230 26.16 -6.75 14.42
CA GLU A 230 27.35 -7.14 13.67
C GLU A 230 27.08 -8.28 12.68
N LEU A 231 26.40 -9.35 13.13
CA LEU A 231 26.10 -10.51 12.28
C LEU A 231 25.14 -10.10 11.17
N PHE A 232 24.11 -9.31 11.51
CA PHE A 232 23.17 -8.78 10.54
C PHE A 232 23.88 -7.90 9.49
N THR A 233 24.76 -6.99 9.92
CA THR A 233 25.51 -6.12 9.02
C THR A 233 26.41 -6.92 8.07
N LYS A 234 27.07 -7.98 8.55
CA LYS A 234 27.88 -8.88 7.69
C LYS A 234 27.01 -9.56 6.62
N VAL A 235 25.83 -10.04 6.99
CA VAL A 235 24.86 -10.64 6.05
C VAL A 235 24.40 -9.60 5.02
N GLN A 236 24.02 -8.40 5.45
CA GLN A 236 23.57 -7.33 4.56
C GLN A 236 24.64 -6.91 3.56
N LYS A 237 25.91 -6.84 3.97
CA LYS A 237 27.04 -6.60 3.04
C LYS A 237 27.18 -7.69 1.97
N LYS A 238 26.93 -8.96 2.32
CA LYS A 238 26.96 -10.09 1.37
C LYS A 238 25.72 -10.16 0.47
N LEU A 239 24.57 -9.71 0.95
CA LEU A 239 23.31 -9.68 0.19
C LEU A 239 23.29 -8.62 -0.90
N LYS A 240 24.01 -7.50 -0.72
CA LYS A 240 24.14 -6.48 -1.75
C LYS A 240 24.64 -7.14 -3.05
N PRO A 241 23.94 -6.95 -4.19
CA PRO A 241 24.32 -7.57 -5.44
C PRO A 241 25.62 -6.95 -5.93
N ASN A 242 26.76 -7.50 -5.51
CA ASN A 242 28.08 -7.04 -5.94
C ASN A 242 28.47 -7.56 -7.34
N LYS A 243 27.68 -8.46 -7.93
CA LYS A 243 27.96 -9.03 -9.25
C LYS A 243 26.74 -8.88 -10.15
N LEU A 244 26.99 -8.36 -11.35
CA LEU A 244 26.09 -8.52 -12.49
C LEU A 244 25.73 -10.00 -12.60
N ARG A 245 24.45 -10.33 -12.82
CA ARG A 245 24.04 -11.71 -13.02
C ARG A 245 24.87 -12.26 -14.19
N PRO A 246 25.56 -13.41 -14.04
CA PRO A 246 26.31 -13.97 -15.14
C PRO A 246 25.36 -14.24 -16.30
N THR A 247 25.54 -13.50 -17.38
CA THR A 247 24.79 -13.70 -18.62
C THR A 247 25.53 -14.74 -19.45
N LYS A 248 24.79 -15.68 -20.07
CA LYS A 248 25.39 -16.63 -21.02
C LYS A 248 26.04 -15.95 -22.23
N LYS A 249 25.71 -14.67 -22.45
CA LYS A 249 26.13 -13.87 -23.59
C LYS A 249 26.80 -12.60 -23.11
N GLU A 250 27.79 -12.15 -23.85
CA GLU A 250 28.56 -10.96 -23.52
C GLU A 250 27.79 -9.69 -23.91
N TYR A 251 27.62 -8.79 -22.95
CA TYR A 251 26.99 -7.48 -23.16
C TYR A 251 27.96 -6.39 -22.69
N LEU A 252 28.87 -6.00 -23.60
CA LEU A 252 29.97 -5.05 -23.35
C LEU A 252 29.56 -3.74 -22.65
N LEU A 253 28.37 -3.22 -22.95
CA LEU A 253 27.94 -1.89 -22.51
C LEU A 253 26.92 -1.92 -21.35
N HIS A 254 26.75 -3.08 -20.71
CA HIS A 254 25.81 -3.23 -19.60
C HIS A 254 26.22 -2.32 -18.42
N SER A 255 25.27 -1.51 -17.93
CA SER A 255 25.50 -0.52 -16.85
C SER A 255 26.53 0.57 -17.17
N LYS A 256 26.83 0.80 -18.45
CA LYS A 256 27.73 1.88 -18.91
C LYS A 256 27.03 2.98 -19.70
N ILE A 257 25.88 2.67 -20.29
CA ILE A 257 25.10 3.64 -21.08
C ILE A 257 23.85 4.05 -20.32
N VAL A 258 23.63 5.35 -20.23
CA VAL A 258 22.43 5.98 -19.67
C VAL A 258 21.71 6.74 -20.79
N CYS A 259 20.39 6.64 -20.82
CA CYS A 259 19.53 7.39 -21.75
C CYS A 259 19.31 8.82 -21.26
N GLU A 260 18.97 9.74 -22.16
CA GLU A 260 18.54 11.10 -21.84
C GLU A 260 17.37 11.15 -20.84
N CYS A 261 16.51 10.13 -20.81
CA CYS A 261 15.45 10.00 -19.80
C CYS A 261 15.95 9.63 -18.39
N GLY A 262 17.26 9.56 -18.17
CA GLY A 262 17.89 9.25 -16.88
C GLY A 262 17.92 7.78 -16.50
N LYS A 263 17.46 6.87 -17.37
CA LYS A 263 17.49 5.41 -17.13
C LYS A 263 18.55 4.69 -17.96
N ASP A 264 19.03 3.56 -17.45
CA ASP A 264 20.03 2.72 -18.12
C ASP A 264 19.53 2.14 -19.45
N TRP A 265 20.43 1.98 -20.42
CA TRP A 265 20.19 1.13 -21.57
C TRP A 265 20.41 -0.34 -21.21
N VAL A 266 19.53 -1.20 -21.68
CA VAL A 266 19.59 -2.65 -21.47
C VAL A 266 19.91 -3.36 -22.78
N GLY A 267 20.76 -4.39 -22.73
CA GLY A 267 21.11 -5.21 -23.88
C GLY A 267 20.16 -6.39 -24.05
N ARG A 268 19.68 -6.64 -25.28
CA ARG A 268 19.00 -7.89 -25.67
C ARG A 268 19.73 -8.53 -26.81
N TRP A 269 19.88 -9.85 -26.73
CA TRP A 269 20.38 -10.62 -27.85
C TRP A 269 19.28 -10.87 -28.88
N TYR A 270 19.53 -10.47 -30.11
CA TYR A 270 18.64 -10.81 -31.22
C TYR A 270 19.22 -12.02 -31.95
N HIS A 271 18.55 -13.17 -31.80
CA HIS A 271 18.98 -14.44 -32.42
C HIS A 271 19.11 -14.35 -33.94
N LYS A 272 18.29 -13.54 -34.60
CA LYS A 272 18.35 -13.32 -36.06
C LYS A 272 19.69 -12.74 -36.54
N TYR A 273 20.32 -11.90 -35.72
CA TYR A 273 21.53 -11.15 -36.10
C TYR A 273 22.76 -11.58 -35.28
N ASP A 274 22.57 -12.56 -34.41
CA ASP A 274 23.53 -13.04 -33.41
C ASP A 274 24.38 -11.96 -32.73
N LYS A 275 23.74 -10.85 -32.36
CA LYS A 275 24.41 -9.71 -31.73
C LYS A 275 23.53 -9.04 -30.68
N PRO A 276 24.14 -8.37 -29.67
CA PRO A 276 23.40 -7.60 -28.70
C PRO A 276 22.95 -6.26 -29.31
N PHE A 277 21.69 -5.92 -29.08
CA PHE A 277 21.17 -4.59 -29.32
C PHE A 277 20.86 -3.94 -27.98
N TYR A 278 21.24 -2.68 -27.83
CA TYR A 278 20.97 -1.91 -26.64
C TYR A 278 19.82 -0.94 -26.92
N PHE A 279 18.95 -0.75 -25.94
CA PHE A 279 17.88 0.24 -26.00
C PHE A 279 17.55 0.73 -24.59
N CYS A 280 16.93 1.91 -24.51
CA CYS A 280 16.46 2.46 -23.26
C CYS A 280 15.40 1.57 -22.62
N ILE A 281 15.51 1.23 -21.32
CA ILE A 281 14.54 0.37 -20.64
C ILE A 281 13.09 0.91 -20.73
N ASN A 282 12.91 2.23 -20.81
CA ASN A 282 11.59 2.85 -20.96
C ASN A 282 10.90 2.50 -22.29
N SER A 283 11.64 2.25 -23.37
CA SER A 283 11.04 1.89 -24.66
C SER A 283 10.42 0.48 -24.67
N GLU A 284 10.82 -0.37 -23.71
CA GLU A 284 10.23 -1.71 -23.48
C GLU A 284 9.00 -1.67 -22.58
N HIS A 285 8.88 -0.69 -21.68
CA HIS A 285 7.72 -0.58 -20.81
C HIS A 285 6.51 -0.09 -21.61
N LYS A 286 5.49 -0.95 -21.77
CA LYS A 286 4.22 -0.66 -22.48
C LYS A 286 3.57 0.68 -22.09
N TYR A 287 3.79 1.16 -20.86
CA TYR A 287 3.26 2.42 -20.35
C TYR A 287 3.80 3.66 -21.10
N TYR A 288 5.08 3.68 -21.50
CA TYR A 288 5.69 4.81 -22.20
C TYR A 288 5.47 4.80 -23.72
N ARG A 289 4.89 3.73 -24.27
CA ARG A 289 4.52 3.68 -25.70
C ARG A 289 3.31 4.57 -26.03
N LYS A 290 2.56 5.03 -25.02
CA LYS A 290 1.43 5.93 -25.20
C LYS A 290 1.81 7.42 -25.15
N ASP A 291 2.99 7.76 -24.66
CA ASP A 291 3.51 9.13 -24.67
C ASP A 291 4.29 9.41 -25.96
N GLY A 292 3.74 8.97 -27.09
CA GLY A 292 4.31 9.14 -28.43
C GLY A 292 4.14 10.55 -29.00
N GLU A 293 3.58 11.49 -28.26
CA GLU A 293 3.49 12.90 -28.64
C GLU A 293 3.66 13.78 -27.40
N ARG A 294 4.85 14.39 -27.30
CA ARG A 294 5.11 15.73 -26.74
C ARG A 294 6.63 15.97 -26.84
N MET A 295 7.04 16.36 -28.05
CA MET A 295 8.01 17.44 -28.18
C MET A 295 7.35 18.73 -27.71
#